data_AF-A0A1Z7Z1R2-F1
#
_entry.id   AF-A0A1Z7Z1R2-F1
#
_cell.length_a   1.000
_cell.length_b   1.000
_cell.length_c   1.000
_cell.angle_alpha   90.00
_cell.angle_beta   90.00
_cell.angle_gamma   90.00
#
_symmetry.space_group_name_H-M   'P 1'
#
loop_
_entity.id
_entity.type
_entity.pdbx_description
1 polymer ?
#
loop_
_entity_poly.entity_id
_entity_poly.type
_entity_poly.pdbx_seq_one_letter_code
_entity_poly.pdbx_strand_id
1 'polypeptide(L)'
;MFESLKHWLETLDKESQLFEHTDSEVIHVALASLLYHVISVDGIENNREKREFKLIMANEFHLSEQQIMTLYVYVKNLKSDLQSDLLTVNSYLKDNPNLRMTLMSKLNQLIGVDGVNNEELNIFYQAMKVIFPDVAKQLTDR
;
A
#
# COMPACT_ATOMS: atom_id res chain seq x y z
N MET A 1 -20.49 -6.30 -7.80
CA MET A 1 -19.18 -5.61 -7.87
C MET A 1 -18.22 -6.16 -6.81
N PHE A 2 -18.67 -6.32 -5.56
CA PHE A 2 -17.95 -7.07 -4.52
C PHE A 2 -17.73 -8.56 -4.90
N GLU A 3 -18.75 -9.21 -5.47
CA GLU A 3 -18.72 -10.65 -5.85
C GLU A 3 -17.64 -11.04 -6.87
N SER A 4 -17.29 -10.17 -7.82
CA SER A 4 -16.28 -10.46 -8.84
C SER A 4 -14.84 -10.35 -8.30
N LEU A 5 -14.63 -9.48 -7.30
CA LEU A 5 -13.36 -9.38 -6.58
C LEU A 5 -13.21 -10.55 -5.62
N LYS A 6 -14.33 -10.91 -4.98
CA LYS A 6 -14.42 -12.00 -4.02
C LYS A 6 -14.05 -13.35 -4.61
N HIS A 7 -14.67 -13.71 -5.72
CA HIS A 7 -14.35 -14.95 -6.44
C HIS A 7 -12.90 -15.01 -6.95
N TRP A 8 -12.31 -13.86 -7.29
CA TRP A 8 -10.94 -13.78 -7.75
C TRP A 8 -9.93 -13.93 -6.60
N LEU A 9 -10.21 -13.34 -5.42
CA LEU A 9 -9.39 -13.47 -4.22
C LEU A 9 -9.49 -14.86 -3.57
N GLU A 10 -10.66 -15.50 -3.64
CA GLU A 10 -10.83 -16.91 -3.26
C GLU A 10 -9.91 -17.86 -4.06
N THR A 11 -9.45 -17.45 -5.25
CA THR A 11 -8.54 -18.23 -6.11
C THR A 11 -7.06 -18.00 -5.76
N LEU A 12 -6.75 -16.89 -5.09
CA LEU A 12 -5.41 -16.45 -4.68
C LEU A 12 -4.88 -17.17 -3.44
N ASP A 13 -5.79 -17.67 -2.60
CA ASP A 13 -5.55 -18.13 -1.22
C ASP A 13 -4.80 -19.47 -1.10
N LYS A 14 -4.18 -19.97 -2.19
CA LYS A 14 -3.59 -21.32 -2.21
C LYS A 14 -2.11 -21.42 -1.87
N GLU A 15 -1.31 -20.36 -1.95
CA GLU A 15 0.12 -20.40 -1.57
C GLU A 15 0.67 -19.01 -1.20
N SER A 16 0.45 -18.50 0.02
CA SER A 16 1.10 -17.25 0.45
C SER A 16 1.57 -17.30 1.90
N GLN A 17 2.85 -16.94 2.12
CA GLN A 17 3.38 -16.61 3.44
C GLN A 17 4.12 -15.28 3.35
N LEU A 18 3.40 -14.22 3.75
CA LEU A 18 3.90 -13.03 4.45
C LEU A 18 2.81 -12.46 5.39
N PHE A 19 1.54 -12.80 5.13
CA PHE A 19 0.40 -12.57 6.02
C PHE A 19 -0.39 -13.88 6.20
N GLU A 20 -0.39 -14.46 7.41
CA GLU A 20 -1.12 -15.71 7.69
C GLU A 20 -2.60 -15.45 7.95
N HIS A 21 -3.46 -16.11 7.16
CA HIS A 21 -4.92 -16.25 7.27
C HIS A 21 -5.84 -15.12 6.75
N THR A 22 -6.67 -15.50 5.77
CA THR A 22 -8.13 -15.26 5.48
C THR A 22 -8.86 -13.98 5.89
N ASP A 23 -8.18 -12.96 6.40
CA ASP A 23 -8.64 -11.58 6.45
C ASP A 23 -7.66 -10.76 5.62
N SER A 24 -8.03 -10.03 4.58
CA SER A 24 -9.29 -9.83 3.88
C SER A 24 -8.87 -9.06 2.64
N GLU A 25 -9.42 -9.34 1.47
CA GLU A 25 -9.34 -8.57 0.21
C GLU A 25 -9.11 -7.05 0.37
N VAL A 26 -9.73 -6.50 1.40
CA VAL A 26 -9.63 -5.14 1.91
C VAL A 26 -8.18 -4.70 2.15
N ILE A 27 -7.28 -5.55 2.64
CA ILE A 27 -5.87 -5.20 2.89
C ILE A 27 -5.08 -5.04 1.59
N HIS A 28 -5.27 -5.94 0.62
CA HIS A 28 -4.62 -5.85 -0.68
C HIS A 28 -5.10 -4.62 -1.44
N VAL A 29 -6.40 -4.31 -1.34
CA VAL A 29 -6.97 -3.09 -1.89
C VAL A 29 -6.40 -1.86 -1.18
N ALA A 30 -6.40 -1.82 0.15
CA ALA A 30 -5.90 -0.67 0.91
C ALA A 30 -4.41 -0.42 0.67
N LEU A 31 -3.60 -1.47 0.56
CA LEU A 31 -2.17 -1.36 0.24
C LEU A 31 -1.94 -0.91 -1.20
N ALA A 32 -2.61 -1.54 -2.17
CA ALA A 32 -2.54 -1.09 -3.57
C ALA A 32 -3.01 0.36 -3.70
N SER A 33 -4.04 0.74 -2.97
CA SER A 33 -4.58 2.10 -2.96
C SER A 33 -3.61 3.10 -2.36
N LEU A 34 -2.99 2.77 -1.22
CA LEU A 34 -1.92 3.58 -0.61
C LEU A 34 -0.74 3.78 -1.56
N LEU A 35 -0.23 2.71 -2.19
CA LEU A 35 0.87 2.82 -3.15
C LEU A 35 0.45 3.61 -4.40
N TYR A 36 -0.81 3.49 -4.83
CA TYR A 36 -1.34 4.27 -5.94
C TYR A 36 -1.43 5.76 -5.61
N HIS A 37 -1.87 6.12 -4.40
CA HIS A 37 -1.87 7.51 -3.92
C HIS A 37 -0.47 8.12 -4.00
N VAL A 38 0.58 7.36 -3.69
CA VAL A 38 1.97 7.84 -3.82
C VAL A 38 2.29 8.20 -5.28
N ILE A 39 2.13 7.27 -6.22
CA ILE A 39 2.57 7.42 -7.63
C ILE A 39 1.63 8.25 -8.50
N SER A 40 0.54 8.75 -7.93
CA SER A 40 -0.46 9.54 -8.66
C SER A 40 -0.67 10.93 -8.05
N VAL A 41 0.01 11.25 -6.94
CA VAL A 41 -0.21 12.50 -6.20
C VAL A 41 0.10 13.72 -7.04
N ASP A 42 1.16 13.65 -7.85
CA ASP A 42 1.60 14.73 -8.75
C ASP A 42 0.83 14.75 -10.09
N GLY A 43 -0.08 13.79 -10.29
CA GLY A 43 -0.87 13.60 -11.50
C GLY A 43 -0.13 12.92 -12.66
N ILE A 44 1.12 12.46 -12.48
CA ILE A 44 1.97 11.90 -13.54
C ILE A 44 2.52 10.52 -13.13
N GLU A 45 1.75 9.47 -13.40
CA GLU A 45 2.22 8.10 -13.16
C GLU A 45 3.29 7.67 -14.20
N ASN A 46 4.56 7.62 -13.82
CA ASN A 46 5.65 7.28 -14.72
C ASN A 46 5.94 5.75 -14.78
N ASN A 47 6.69 5.33 -15.80
CA ASN A 47 6.97 3.90 -16.03
C ASN A 47 7.85 3.26 -14.95
N ARG A 48 8.67 4.05 -14.24
CA ARG A 48 9.54 3.55 -13.17
C ARG A 48 8.73 3.32 -11.91
N GLU A 49 7.89 4.27 -11.52
CA GLU A 49 6.97 4.14 -10.38
C GLU A 49 6.00 2.99 -10.56
N LYS A 50 5.41 2.84 -11.76
CA LYS A 50 4.55 1.69 -12.09
C LYS A 50 5.28 0.36 -11.95
N ARG A 51 6.56 0.32 -12.34
CA ARG A 51 7.39 -0.87 -12.16
C ARG A 51 7.63 -1.14 -10.69
N GLU A 52 7.95 -0.12 -9.92
CA GLU A 52 8.21 -0.25 -8.48
C GLU A 52 6.95 -0.68 -7.72
N PHE A 53 5.81 -0.09 -8.03
CA PHE A 53 4.49 -0.54 -7.58
C PHE A 53 4.32 -2.04 -7.84
N LYS A 54 4.55 -2.49 -9.08
CA LYS A 54 4.43 -3.91 -9.43
C LYS A 54 5.39 -4.79 -8.62
N LEU A 55 6.63 -4.36 -8.42
CA LEU A 55 7.63 -5.11 -7.67
C LEU A 55 7.26 -5.24 -6.20
N ILE A 56 6.77 -4.17 -5.57
CA ILE A 56 6.29 -4.20 -4.18
C ILE A 56 5.10 -5.17 -4.07
N MET A 57 4.12 -5.06 -4.98
CA MET A 57 2.94 -5.93 -4.96
C MET A 57 3.30 -7.41 -5.20
N ALA A 58 4.28 -7.69 -6.05
CA ALA A 58 4.75 -9.05 -6.31
C ALA A 58 5.55 -9.63 -5.15
N ASN A 59 6.48 -8.86 -4.57
CA ASN A 59 7.42 -9.40 -3.58
C ASN A 59 6.81 -9.49 -2.18
N GLU A 60 5.99 -8.52 -1.80
CA GLU A 60 5.45 -8.45 -0.44
C GLU A 60 4.12 -9.23 -0.31
N PHE A 61 3.40 -9.42 -1.41
CA PHE A 61 2.09 -10.09 -1.43
C PHE A 61 2.03 -11.31 -2.35
N HIS A 62 3.15 -11.68 -2.99
CA HIS A 62 3.25 -12.85 -3.88
C HIS A 62 2.19 -12.87 -5.00
N LEU A 63 1.75 -11.68 -5.45
CA LEU A 63 0.74 -11.56 -6.49
C LEU A 63 1.36 -11.75 -7.88
N SER A 64 0.64 -12.46 -8.74
CA SER A 64 0.98 -12.59 -10.16
C SER A 64 0.78 -11.27 -10.92
N GLU A 65 1.42 -11.14 -12.07
CA GLU A 65 1.31 -9.92 -12.90
C GLU A 65 -0.14 -9.59 -13.26
N GLN A 66 -0.95 -10.60 -13.63
CA GLN A 66 -2.36 -10.42 -13.94
C GLN A 66 -3.13 -9.86 -12.74
N GLN A 67 -2.79 -10.33 -11.55
CA GLN A 67 -3.46 -9.90 -10.34
C GLN A 67 -3.13 -8.44 -10.00
N ILE A 68 -1.85 -8.10 -10.10
CA ILE A 68 -1.36 -6.74 -9.88
C ILE A 68 -1.98 -5.76 -10.89
N MET A 69 -2.04 -6.14 -12.17
CA MET A 69 -2.68 -5.31 -13.20
C MET A 69 -4.16 -5.06 -12.91
N THR A 70 -4.87 -6.08 -12.41
CA THR A 70 -6.29 -5.96 -12.06
C THR A 70 -6.48 -5.01 -10.88
N LEU A 71 -5.69 -5.19 -9.81
CA LEU A 71 -5.69 -4.29 -8.66
C LEU A 71 -5.33 -2.87 -9.05
N TYR A 72 -4.31 -2.68 -9.89
CA TYR A 72 -3.90 -1.37 -10.38
C TYR A 72 -5.05 -0.64 -11.09
N VAL A 73 -5.72 -1.30 -12.04
CA VAL A 73 -6.87 -0.73 -12.75
C VAL A 73 -8.01 -0.42 -11.77
N TYR A 74 -8.22 -1.28 -10.77
CA TYR A 74 -9.23 -1.07 -9.76
C TYR A 74 -8.95 0.16 -8.90
N VAL A 75 -7.79 0.24 -8.25
CA VAL A 75 -7.45 1.35 -7.33
C VAL A 75 -7.32 2.68 -8.06
N LYS A 76 -6.90 2.67 -9.33
CA LYS A 76 -6.91 3.85 -10.20
C LYS A 76 -8.30 4.46 -10.38
N ASN A 77 -9.35 3.64 -10.38
CA ASN A 77 -10.73 4.09 -10.51
C ASN A 77 -11.44 4.20 -9.15
N LEU A 78 -10.78 3.79 -8.08
CA LEU A 78 -11.32 3.82 -6.73
C LEU A 78 -11.22 5.25 -6.20
N LYS A 79 -12.35 5.83 -5.80
CA LYS A 79 -12.36 7.06 -5.00
C LYS A 79 -12.14 6.71 -3.54
N SER A 80 -10.98 6.15 -3.20
CA SER A 80 -10.65 5.87 -1.81
C SER A 80 -10.17 7.14 -1.12
N ASP A 81 -10.35 7.17 0.19
CA ASP A 81 -9.76 8.16 1.07
C ASP A 81 -8.46 7.58 1.65
N LEU A 82 -7.35 8.29 1.45
CA LEU A 82 -6.02 7.87 1.93
C LEU A 82 -6.01 7.57 3.43
N GLN A 83 -6.74 8.37 4.23
CA GLN A 83 -6.80 8.19 5.67
C GLN A 83 -7.52 6.87 6.04
N SER A 84 -8.63 6.55 5.38
CA SER A 84 -9.33 5.27 5.53
C SER A 84 -8.46 4.07 5.16
N ASP A 85 -7.70 4.17 4.07
CA ASP A 85 -6.79 3.10 3.64
C ASP A 85 -5.67 2.92 4.65
N LEU A 86 -5.06 4.00 5.14
CA LEU A 86 -4.02 3.95 6.18
C LEU A 86 -4.52 3.36 7.49
N LEU A 87 -5.75 3.67 7.90
CA LEU A 87 -6.36 3.07 9.11
C LEU A 87 -6.59 1.57 8.94
N THR A 88 -7.04 1.16 7.77
CA THR A 88 -7.21 -0.27 7.41
C THR A 88 -5.87 -1.00 7.49
N VAL A 89 -4.84 -0.45 6.84
CA VAL A 89 -3.48 -1.00 6.87
C VAL A 89 -2.94 -1.05 8.29
N ASN A 90 -3.07 0.03 9.07
CA ASN A 90 -2.57 0.06 10.44
C ASN A 90 -3.28 -0.96 11.35
N SER A 91 -4.60 -1.10 11.21
CA SER A 91 -5.38 -2.09 11.97
C SER A 91 -4.87 -3.50 11.71
N TYR A 92 -4.46 -3.78 10.47
CA TYR A 92 -3.91 -5.07 10.08
C TYR A 92 -2.48 -5.29 10.59
N LEU A 93 -1.65 -4.26 10.54
CA LEU A 93 -0.24 -4.33 10.94
C LEU A 93 -0.03 -4.18 12.47
N LYS A 94 -1.09 -3.99 13.25
CA LYS A 94 -0.98 -3.51 14.64
C LYS A 94 -0.16 -4.39 15.56
N ASP A 95 -0.23 -5.70 15.34
CA ASP A 95 0.42 -6.72 16.17
C ASP A 95 1.78 -7.15 15.60
N ASN A 96 2.22 -6.57 14.46
CA ASN A 96 3.47 -6.94 13.80
C ASN A 96 4.35 -5.71 13.48
N PRO A 97 5.22 -5.30 14.42
CA PRO A 97 6.11 -4.16 14.25
C PRO A 97 7.07 -4.27 13.05
N ASN A 98 7.49 -5.48 12.70
CA ASN A 98 8.38 -5.70 11.57
C ASN A 98 7.68 -5.35 10.26
N LEU A 99 6.42 -5.75 10.10
CA LEU A 99 5.63 -5.42 8.91
C LEU A 99 5.34 -3.92 8.80
N ARG A 100 5.14 -3.22 9.92
CA ARG A 100 5.05 -1.75 9.94
C ARG A 100 6.32 -1.09 9.42
N MET A 101 7.49 -1.59 9.83
CA MET A 101 8.78 -1.10 9.34
C MET A 101 8.98 -1.40 7.85
N THR A 102 8.62 -2.62 7.41
CA THR A 102 8.67 -3.00 6.00
C THR A 102 7.81 -2.07 5.16
N LEU A 103 6.55 -1.80 5.56
CA LEU A 103 5.68 -0.87 4.85
C LEU A 103 6.32 0.50 4.68
N MET A 104 6.83 1.11 5.76
CA MET A 104 7.46 2.42 5.69
C MET A 104 8.70 2.41 4.80
N SER A 105 9.48 1.33 4.84
CA SER A 105 10.64 1.15 3.94
C SER A 105 10.21 1.11 2.47
N LYS A 106 9.13 0.39 2.13
CA LYS A 106 8.60 0.32 0.77
C LYS A 106 8.00 1.64 0.29
N LEU A 107 7.33 2.38 1.17
CA LEU A 107 6.87 3.74 0.83
C LEU A 107 8.06 4.64 0.50
N ASN A 108 9.11 4.61 1.31
CA ASN A 108 10.31 5.40 1.05
C ASN A 108 11.02 4.96 -0.25
N GLN A 109 11.07 3.66 -0.53
CA GLN A 109 11.59 3.12 -1.78
C GLN A 109 10.80 3.63 -2.99
N LEU A 110 9.47 3.60 -2.93
CA LEU A 110 8.59 4.04 -4.00
C LEU A 110 8.72 5.53 -4.29
N ILE A 111 8.72 6.36 -3.24
CA ILE A 111 8.90 7.82 -3.33
C ILE A 111 10.30 8.18 -3.89
N GLY A 112 11.30 7.35 -3.65
CA GLY A 112 12.66 7.59 -4.12
C GLY A 112 12.93 7.27 -5.59
N VAL A 113 11.95 6.75 -6.35
CA VAL A 113 12.16 6.16 -7.68
C VAL A 113 12.62 7.18 -8.73
N ASP A 114 12.07 8.38 -8.72
CA ASP A 114 12.29 9.43 -9.71
C ASP A 114 12.70 10.77 -9.09
N GLY A 115 12.63 10.88 -7.77
CA GLY A 115 13.10 12.01 -7.00
C GLY A 115 12.00 12.47 -6.06
N VAL A 116 12.39 12.77 -4.83
CA VAL A 116 11.43 13.03 -3.76
C VAL A 116 10.72 14.37 -3.98
N ASN A 117 9.39 14.34 -4.13
CA ASN A 117 8.57 15.54 -4.15
C ASN A 117 7.85 15.79 -2.80
N ASN A 118 7.37 17.02 -2.58
CA ASN A 118 6.76 17.42 -1.30
C ASN A 118 5.42 16.73 -1.03
N GLU A 119 4.67 16.39 -2.08
CA GLU A 119 3.33 15.80 -1.96
C GLU A 119 3.42 14.32 -1.59
N GLU A 120 4.35 13.60 -2.20
CA GLU A 120 4.75 12.23 -1.84
C GLU A 120 5.28 12.16 -0.40
N LEU A 121 6.16 13.09 -0.01
CA LEU A 121 6.63 13.19 1.37
C LEU A 121 5.48 13.44 2.35
N ASN A 122 4.49 14.25 1.97
CA ASN A 122 3.33 14.48 2.79
C ASN A 122 2.53 13.18 2.99
N ILE A 123 2.41 12.32 1.97
CA ILE A 123 1.81 10.98 2.11
C ILE A 123 2.65 10.12 3.06
N PHE A 124 3.98 10.13 2.94
CA PHE A 124 4.86 9.41 3.86
C PHE A 124 4.67 9.85 5.31
N TYR A 125 4.61 11.17 5.58
CA TYR A 125 4.41 11.69 6.93
C TYR A 125 3.00 11.40 7.48
N GLN A 126 1.97 11.40 6.63
CA GLN A 126 0.64 10.94 7.01
C GLN A 126 0.66 9.46 7.40
N ALA A 127 1.29 8.61 6.58
CA ALA A 127 1.47 7.19 6.91
C ALA A 127 2.24 7.00 8.22
N MET A 128 3.34 7.73 8.42
CA MET A 128 4.14 7.67 9.65
C MET A 128 3.32 8.05 10.89
N LYS A 129 2.48 9.10 10.81
CA LYS A 129 1.61 9.50 11.92
C LYS A 129 0.59 8.43 12.30
N VAL A 130 0.09 7.68 11.32
CA VAL A 130 -0.90 6.62 11.54
C VAL A 130 -0.24 5.33 12.03
N ILE A 131 0.87 4.92 11.40
CA ILE A 131 1.55 3.64 11.65
C ILE A 131 2.46 3.70 12.89
N PHE A 132 3.10 4.85 13.13
CA PHE A 132 4.03 5.08 14.24
C PHE A 132 3.69 6.38 15.01
N PRO A 133 2.52 6.45 15.66
CA PRO A 133 2.05 7.68 16.31
C PRO A 133 3.02 8.22 17.37
N ASP A 134 3.71 7.35 18.10
CA ASP A 134 4.66 7.77 19.14
C ASP A 134 5.93 8.38 18.58
N VAL A 135 6.41 7.87 17.44
CA VAL A 135 7.56 8.45 16.72
C VAL A 135 7.18 9.82 16.15
N ALA A 136 5.99 9.94 15.58
CA ALA A 136 5.51 11.19 15.03
C ALA A 136 5.40 12.30 16.09
N LYS A 137 4.91 11.97 17.30
CA LYS A 137 4.86 12.92 18.43
C LYS A 137 6.24 13.43 18.82
N GLN A 138 7.24 12.55 18.90
CA GLN A 138 8.62 12.94 19.24
C GLN A 138 9.27 13.86 18.20
N LEU A 139 8.82 13.82 16.95
CA LEU A 139 9.30 14.70 15.89
C LEU A 139 8.62 16.07 15.88
N THR A 140 7.40 16.18 16.43
CA THR A 140 6.66 17.45 16.53
C THR A 140 6.91 18.21 17.84
N ASP A 141 7.35 17.52 18.89
CA ASP A 141 7.66 18.10 20.20
C ASP A 141 9.12 18.63 20.30
N ARG A 142 9.83 18.71 19.17
CA ARG A 142 11.19 19.28 19.04
C ARG A 142 11.15 20.62 18.33
#